data_AF-A0A9D2FNT9-F1
#
_entry.id   AF-A0A9D2FNT9-F1
#
_cell.length_a   1.000
_cell.length_b   1.000
_cell.length_c   1.000
_cell.angle_alpha   90.00
_cell.angle_beta   90.00
_cell.angle_gamma   90.00
#
_symmetry.space_group_name_H-M   'P 1'
#
loop_
_entity.id
_entity.type
_entity.pdbx_description
1 polymer ?
#
loop_
_entity_poly.entity_id
_entity_poly.type
_entity_poly.pdbx_seq_one_letter_code
_entity_poly.pdbx_strand_id
1 'polypeptide(L)'
;MARLTEEERRAQEEARAQRRREQLEKHAVPCPHCGKSALDHMTRCPYCGGALVPKGYAPMDEAKKRKIRTVGYAVGTVVAILVILLIIFFK
;
A
#
# COMPACT_ATOMS: atom_id res chain seq x y z
N MET A 1 18.30 -17.73 -25.38
CA MET A 1 16.89 -17.49 -24.99
C MET A 1 16.02 -18.48 -25.74
N ALA A 2 15.48 -19.49 -25.06
CA ALA A 2 14.62 -20.48 -25.72
C ALA A 2 13.32 -19.80 -26.19
N ARG A 3 12.94 -20.00 -27.46
CA ARG A 3 11.64 -19.54 -27.95
C ARG A 3 10.61 -20.56 -27.48
N LEU A 4 9.67 -20.11 -26.65
CA LEU A 4 8.48 -20.87 -26.28
C LEU A 4 7.67 -21.17 -27.53
N THR A 5 7.10 -22.37 -27.61
CA THR A 5 6.13 -22.75 -28.63
C THR A 5 4.87 -21.87 -28.52
N GLU A 6 4.09 -21.79 -29.59
CA GLU A 6 2.86 -20.98 -29.59
C GLU A 6 1.83 -21.48 -28.58
N GLU A 7 1.76 -22.80 -28.38
CA GLU A 7 0.88 -23.44 -27.40
C GLU A 7 1.30 -23.10 -25.97
N GLU A 8 2.59 -23.18 -25.65
CA GLU A 8 3.12 -22.78 -24.34
C GLU A 8 2.88 -21.30 -24.04
N ARG A 9 3.01 -20.41 -25.05
CA ARG A 9 2.70 -18.99 -24.90
C ARG A 9 1.23 -18.77 -24.54
N ARG A 10 0.30 -19.44 -25.22
CA ARG A 10 -1.15 -19.34 -24.94
C ARG A 10 -1.47 -19.88 -23.55
N ALA A 11 -0.96 -21.06 -23.20
CA ALA A 11 -1.17 -21.65 -21.87
C ALA A 11 -0.60 -20.77 -20.75
N GLN A 12 0.57 -20.16 -20.95
CA GLN A 12 1.16 -19.23 -19.98
C GLN A 12 0.33 -17.95 -19.84
N GLU A 13 -0.22 -17.42 -20.95
CA GLU A 13 -1.08 -16.25 -20.95
C GLU A 13 -2.40 -16.52 -20.21
N GLU A 14 -3.04 -17.66 -20.46
CA GLU A 14 -4.24 -18.10 -19.74
C GLU A 14 -3.98 -18.29 -18.25
N ALA A 15 -2.90 -18.98 -17.88
CA ALA A 15 -2.52 -19.16 -16.48
C ALA A 15 -2.19 -17.81 -15.80
N ARG A 16 -1.66 -16.83 -16.54
CA ARG A 16 -1.43 -15.47 -16.02
C ARG A 16 -2.74 -14.71 -15.89
N ALA A 17 -3.66 -14.85 -16.83
CA ALA A 17 -4.99 -14.24 -16.79
C ALA A 17 -5.81 -14.79 -15.62
N GLN A 18 -5.77 -16.11 -15.40
CA GLN A 18 -6.44 -16.77 -14.27
C GLN A 18 -5.90 -16.28 -12.93
N ARG A 19 -4.57 -16.32 -12.73
CA ARG A 19 -3.94 -15.78 -11.51
C ARG A 19 -4.29 -14.31 -11.25
N ARG A 20 -4.36 -13.50 -12.31
CA ARG A 20 -4.78 -12.09 -12.20
C ARG A 20 -6.23 -11.97 -11.72
N ARG A 21 -7.15 -12.79 -12.27
CA ARG A 21 -8.56 -12.81 -11.84
C ARG A 21 -8.70 -13.21 -10.38
N GLU A 22 -8.03 -14.27 -9.96
CA GLU A 22 -8.03 -14.74 -8.57
C GLU A 22 -7.49 -13.67 -7.59
N GLN A 23 -6.47 -12.90 -8.00
CA GLN A 23 -5.98 -11.78 -7.20
C GLN A 23 -7.01 -10.64 -7.11
N LEU A 24 -7.66 -10.28 -8.23
CA LEU A 24 -8.68 -9.23 -8.23
C LEU A 24 -9.89 -9.60 -7.37
N GLU A 25 -10.30 -10.87 -7.36
CA GLU A 25 -11.42 -11.37 -6.54
C GLU A 25 -11.13 -11.26 -5.04
N LYS A 26 -9.89 -11.50 -4.59
CA LYS A 26 -9.50 -11.34 -3.18
C LYS A 26 -9.64 -9.90 -2.68
N HIS A 27 -9.56 -8.94 -3.60
CA HIS A 27 -9.64 -7.51 -3.33
C HIS A 27 -11.00 -6.91 -3.73
N ALA A 28 -11.97 -7.73 -4.13
CA ALA A 28 -13.31 -7.27 -4.44
C ALA A 28 -14.17 -7.19 -3.17
N VAL A 29 -14.62 -5.99 -2.83
CA VAL A 29 -15.54 -5.73 -1.71
C VAL A 29 -16.89 -5.25 -2.22
N PRO A 30 -18.01 -5.68 -1.62
CA PRO A 30 -19.33 -5.17 -1.97
C PRO A 30 -19.48 -3.73 -1.49
N CYS A 31 -19.98 -2.85 -2.37
CA CYS A 31 -20.29 -1.48 -2.01
C CYS A 31 -21.52 -1.42 -1.07
N PRO A 32 -21.45 -0.75 0.08
CA PRO A 32 -22.59 -0.64 1.01
C PRO A 32 -23.75 0.20 0.46
N HIS A 33 -23.52 1.01 -0.59
CA HIS A 33 -24.54 1.89 -1.15
C HIS A 33 -25.32 1.28 -2.31
N CYS A 34 -24.67 0.49 -3.17
CA CYS A 34 -25.29 -0.05 -4.39
C CYS A 34 -25.19 -1.57 -4.54
N GLY A 35 -24.48 -2.26 -3.64
CA GLY A 35 -24.32 -3.72 -3.66
C GLY A 35 -23.40 -4.27 -4.75
N LYS A 36 -22.86 -3.44 -5.65
CA LYS A 36 -21.92 -3.89 -6.68
C LYS A 36 -20.52 -4.11 -6.09
N SER A 37 -19.77 -5.06 -6.66
CA SER A 37 -18.39 -5.33 -6.31
C SER A 37 -17.46 -4.23 -6.81
N ALA A 38 -16.69 -3.64 -5.91
CA ALA A 38 -15.65 -2.65 -6.18
C ALA A 38 -14.33 -3.11 -5.57
N LEU A 39 -13.22 -2.54 -6.04
CA LEU A 39 -11.90 -2.84 -5.48
C LEU A 39 -11.74 -2.19 -4.09
N ASP A 40 -11.16 -2.93 -3.15
CA ASP A 40 -10.97 -2.60 -1.73
C ASP A 40 -10.07 -1.40 -1.44
N HIS A 41 -9.31 -0.95 -2.44
CA HIS A 41 -8.44 0.22 -2.40
C HIS A 41 -9.06 1.45 -3.05
N MET A 42 -10.31 1.37 -3.52
CA MET A 42 -11.06 2.55 -3.98
C MET A 42 -11.69 3.30 -2.79
N THR A 43 -11.64 4.63 -2.83
CA THR A 43 -12.30 5.51 -1.85
C THR A 43 -13.71 5.91 -2.27
N ARG A 44 -14.06 5.72 -3.55
CA ARG A 44 -15.38 5.98 -4.12
C ARG A 44 -15.79 4.85 -5.03
N CYS A 45 -17.06 4.45 -4.97
CA CYS A 45 -17.61 3.44 -5.85
C CYS A 45 -17.71 3.99 -7.28
N PRO A 46 -17.13 3.31 -8.31
CA PRO A 46 -17.18 3.78 -9.69
C PRO A 46 -18.59 3.70 -10.31
N TYR A 47 -19.52 2.97 -9.68
CA TYR A 47 -20.87 2.77 -10.20
C TYR A 47 -21.90 3.74 -9.63
N CYS A 48 -21.82 4.06 -8.33
CA CYS A 48 -22.81 4.92 -7.66
C CYS A 48 -22.22 6.21 -7.07
N GLY A 49 -20.90 6.36 -7.07
CA GLY A 49 -20.23 7.53 -6.48
C GLY A 49 -20.21 7.55 -4.94
N GLY A 50 -20.82 6.56 -4.27
CA GLY A 50 -20.81 6.45 -2.81
C GLY A 50 -19.41 6.28 -2.23
N ALA A 51 -19.18 6.79 -1.02
CA ALA A 51 -17.91 6.66 -0.32
C ALA A 51 -17.66 5.18 0.05
N LEU A 52 -16.45 4.70 -0.20
CA LEU A 52 -15.99 3.38 0.20
C LEU A 52 -14.93 3.56 1.30
N VAL A 53 -15.00 2.74 2.35
CA VAL A 53 -13.97 2.71 3.40
C VAL A 53 -12.94 1.65 2.99
N PRO A 54 -11.76 2.04 2.47
CA PRO A 54 -10.77 1.07 2.01
C PRO A 54 -10.22 0.26 3.20
N LYS A 55 -10.14 -1.06 3.04
CA LYS A 55 -9.48 -1.93 4.03
C LYS A 55 -7.96 -1.78 3.87
N GLY A 56 -7.34 -0.88 4.62
CA GLY A 56 -5.87 -0.80 4.73
C GLY A 56 -5.29 0.60 4.65
N TYR A 57 -6.05 1.59 4.19
CA TYR A 57 -5.64 2.99 4.21
C TYR A 57 -6.62 3.81 5.05
N ALA A 58 -6.41 3.80 6.36
CA ALA A 58 -6.97 4.85 7.20
C ALA A 58 -6.19 6.13 6.89
N PRO A 59 -6.86 7.27 6.60
CA PRO A 59 -6.16 8.54 6.50
C PRO A 59 -5.34 8.74 7.77
N MET A 60 -4.06 9.10 7.62
CA MET A 60 -3.18 9.39 8.75
C MET A 60 -3.82 10.49 9.58
N ASP A 61 -4.32 10.12 10.77
CA ASP A 61 -4.86 11.06 11.73
C ASP A 61 -3.80 12.13 12.08
N GLU A 62 -4.18 13.41 12.02
CA GLU A 62 -3.27 14.53 12.23
C GLU A 62 -2.57 14.47 13.60
N ALA A 63 -3.21 13.89 14.62
CA ALA A 63 -2.57 13.69 15.92
C ALA A 63 -1.44 12.65 15.86
N LYS A 64 -1.62 11.57 15.09
CA LYS A 64 -0.57 10.56 14.88
C LYS A 64 0.62 11.14 14.10
N LYS A 65 0.36 11.98 13.08
CA LYS A 65 1.41 12.65 12.30
C LYS A 65 2.26 13.57 13.17
N ARG A 66 1.64 14.37 14.05
CA ARG A 66 2.38 15.21 15.00
C ARG A 66 3.25 14.38 15.95
N LYS A 67 2.70 13.29 16.50
CA LYS A 67 3.45 12.41 17.41
C LYS A 67 4.66 11.77 16.72
N ILE A 68 4.50 11.25 15.51
CA ILE A 68 5.59 10.65 14.72
C ILE A 68 6.68 11.70 14.44
N ARG A 69 6.28 12.92 14.04
CA ARG A 69 7.21 14.01 13.80
C ARG A 69 8.00 14.37 15.06
N THR A 70 7.33 14.59 16.18
CA THR A 70 7.98 14.94 17.46
C THR A 70 8.96 13.85 17.91
N VAL A 71 8.56 12.57 17.84
CA VAL A 71 9.44 11.45 18.19
C VAL A 71 10.64 11.38 17.26
N GLY A 72 10.44 11.53 15.94
CA GLY A 72 11.52 11.54 14.97
C GLY A 72 12.54 12.65 15.21
N TYR A 73 12.08 13.88 15.50
CA TYR A 73 12.98 14.99 15.86
C TYR A 73 13.72 14.71 17.16
N ALA A 74 13.04 14.23 18.20
CA ALA A 74 13.68 13.93 19.48
C ALA A 74 14.81 12.91 19.31
N VAL A 75 14.55 11.79 18.62
CA VAL A 75 15.57 10.75 18.36
C VAL A 75 16.71 11.31 17.52
N GLY A 76 16.40 12.04 16.44
CA GLY A 76 17.43 12.67 15.59
C GLY A 76 18.31 13.65 16.36
N THR A 77 17.73 14.47 17.24
CA THR A 77 18.51 15.43 18.04
C THR A 77 19.42 14.73 19.06
N VAL A 78 18.94 13.68 19.73
CA VAL A 78 19.76 12.90 20.68
C VAL A 78 20.96 12.26 19.97
N VAL A 79 20.73 11.63 18.81
CA VAL A 79 21.81 11.02 18.02
C VAL A 79 22.83 12.07 17.57
N ALA A 80 22.36 13.23 17.08
CA ALA A 80 23.24 14.32 16.67
C ALA A 80 24.11 14.84 17.83
N ILE A 81 23.53 15.04 19.01
CA ILE A 81 24.27 15.47 20.20
C ILE A 81 25.32 14.43 20.59
N LEU A 82 24.99 13.14 20.60
CA LEU A 82 25.95 12.08 20.91
C LEU A 82 27.12 12.06 19.92
N VAL A 83 26.86 12.20 18.62
CA VAL A 83 27.91 12.28 17.59
C VAL A 83 28.79 13.50 17.81
N ILE A 84 28.20 14.67 18.09
CA ILE A 84 28.96 15.90 18.37
C ILE A 84 29.84 15.72 19.61
N LEU A 85 29.30 15.15 20.69
CA LEU A 85 30.07 14.87 21.90
C LEU A 85 31.22 13.91 21.63
N LEU A 86 30.99 12.83 20.88
CA LEU A 86 32.06 11.91 20.47
C LEU A 86 33.14 12.66 19.67
N ILE A 87 32.78 13.50 18.70
CA ILE A 87 33.75 14.28 17.93
C ILE A 87 34.57 15.22 18.82
N ILE A 88 33.95 15.83 19.84
CA ILE A 88 34.64 16.74 20.76
C ILE A 88 35.56 15.98 21.74
N PHE A 89 35.12 14.82 22.25
CA PHE A 89 35.89 14.02 23.22
C PHE A 89 37.04 13.22 22.57
N PHE A 90 36.89 12.82 21.30
CA PHE A 90 37.92 12.09 20.54
C PHE A 90 38.81 13.00 19.68
N LYS A 91 38.76 14.31 19.92
CA LYS A 91 39.59 15.31 19.27
C LYS A 91 40.53 15.97 20.27
#